data_AF-A0AAE0CFN4-F1
#
_entry.id   AF-A0AAE0CFN4-F1
#
_cell.length_a   1.000
_cell.length_b   1.000
_cell.length_c   1.000
_cell.angle_alpha   90.00
_cell.angle_beta   90.00
_cell.angle_gamma   90.00
#
_symmetry.space_group_name_H-M   'P 1'
#
loop_
_entity.id
_entity.type
_entity.pdbx_description
1 polymer ?
#
loop_
_entity_poly.entity_id
_entity_poly.type
_entity_poly.pdbx_seq_one_letter_code
_entity_poly.pdbx_strand_id
1 'polypeptide(L)'
;MAEEVGAKQLVEIGAQLGLDPVLDIELTWIVQEYLNAPLPDDWKVIKAPNGEIHYINSRLRYDVLTNPIEPRFKKLVELIKDSKSIGEPLDEVTVLELIDPIERASDVKDMAEFQGIDYKKEKHLLWIAKLALLEALPENWEEFIDDSGRTLYRNVEKGYSTEDHPADDYFKGLIQRERQKRPPYYSIKPAVYVKPVVHYRNDMGIDGSTLRTKVEPASGTYMPFYDLYGQYYWFDFETEKITMSLDEVRREPAATVIQRAWRGYLIRKRVWEMHEASLQITASWRTAQFRKELDIVSDKRVQAARVVQSFVRMRKARIQASAVVYQKLAEVGTSARRLARIQARTGGLQKTGYSFFIIRQKVVLLQRHFRWCIMRRGKHHLVSAENQEKGYHS
;
A
#
# COMPACT_ATOMS: atom_id res chain seq x y z
N MET A 1 32.63 -47.33 39.56
CA MET A 1 32.14 -46.59 40.74
C MET A 1 31.99 -45.09 40.49
N ALA A 2 33.04 -44.30 40.20
CA ALA A 2 32.88 -42.85 39.97
C ALA A 2 32.07 -42.51 38.69
N GLU A 3 32.35 -43.18 37.56
CA GLU A 3 31.56 -43.05 36.32
C GLU A 3 30.10 -43.53 36.49
N GLU A 4 29.91 -44.54 37.33
CA GLU A 4 28.60 -45.16 37.59
C GLU A 4 27.72 -44.25 38.47
N VAL A 5 28.32 -43.54 39.43
CA VAL A 5 27.66 -42.51 40.25
C VAL A 5 27.32 -41.29 39.40
N GLY A 6 28.21 -40.88 38.48
CA GLY A 6 27.94 -39.79 37.55
C GLY A 6 26.78 -40.10 36.60
N ALA A 7 26.75 -41.31 36.02
CA ALA A 7 25.66 -41.74 35.14
C ALA A 7 24.31 -41.77 35.86
N LYS A 8 24.27 -42.23 37.12
CA LYS A 8 23.05 -42.23 37.93
C LYS A 8 22.54 -40.82 38.21
N GLN A 9 23.44 -39.89 38.52
CA GLN A 9 23.07 -38.48 38.73
C GLN A 9 22.51 -37.84 37.45
N LEU A 10 23.10 -38.11 36.28
CA LEU A 10 22.58 -37.62 35.01
C LEU A 10 21.16 -38.13 34.72
N VAL A 11 20.88 -39.40 35.03
CA VAL A 11 19.53 -39.98 34.89
C VAL A 11 18.53 -39.33 35.84
N GLU A 12 18.92 -39.10 37.10
CA GLU A 12 18.06 -38.43 38.10
C GLU A 12 17.73 -36.99 37.68
N ILE A 13 18.71 -36.23 37.20
CA ILE A 13 18.50 -34.86 36.71
C ILE A 13 17.69 -34.86 35.41
N GLY A 14 17.95 -35.79 34.49
CA GLY A 14 17.15 -35.95 33.28
C GLY A 14 15.67 -36.18 33.62
N ALA A 15 15.38 -37.07 34.56
CA ALA A 15 14.03 -37.31 35.04
C ALA A 15 13.41 -36.06 35.69
N GLN A 16 14.18 -35.27 36.45
CA GLN A 16 13.73 -33.98 36.99
C GLN A 16 13.32 -33.00 35.88
N LEU A 17 14.07 -32.94 34.78
CA LEU A 17 13.76 -32.09 33.62
C LEU A 17 12.64 -32.62 32.72
N GLY A 18 12.12 -33.84 32.98
CA GLY A 18 11.04 -34.45 32.21
C GLY A 18 11.50 -35.34 31.05
N LEU A 19 12.77 -35.76 31.06
CA LEU A 19 13.34 -36.72 30.12
C LEU A 19 13.13 -38.16 30.62
N ASP A 20 12.69 -39.02 29.70
CA ASP A 20 12.72 -40.46 29.92
C ASP A 20 14.14 -40.99 29.58
N PRO A 21 14.83 -41.69 30.51
CA PRO A 21 16.21 -42.10 30.30
C PRO A 21 16.39 -43.12 29.17
N VAL A 22 15.33 -43.78 28.72
CA VAL A 22 15.36 -44.75 27.62
C VAL A 22 14.86 -44.12 26.34
N LEU A 23 13.70 -43.45 26.38
CA LEU A 23 13.06 -42.91 25.17
C LEU A 23 13.69 -41.60 24.70
N ASP A 24 14.22 -40.78 25.61
CA ASP A 24 14.74 -39.45 25.32
C ASP A 24 16.28 -39.40 25.40
N ILE A 25 16.96 -40.53 25.14
CA ILE A 25 18.43 -40.62 25.26
C ILE A 25 19.17 -39.59 24.38
N GLU A 26 18.58 -39.22 23.23
CA GLU A 26 19.11 -38.20 22.32
C GLU A 26 19.06 -36.78 22.91
N LEU A 27 18.28 -36.55 23.96
CA LEU A 27 18.11 -35.25 24.61
C LEU A 27 18.94 -35.12 25.89
N THR A 28 19.81 -36.10 26.17
CA THR A 28 20.70 -36.09 27.33
C THR A 28 21.70 -34.94 27.32
N TRP A 29 22.01 -34.36 26.16
CA TRP A 29 22.80 -33.13 26.05
C TRP A 29 22.20 -31.96 26.83
N ILE A 30 20.86 -31.88 26.94
CA ILE A 30 20.17 -30.82 27.70
C ILE A 30 20.55 -30.89 29.19
N VAL A 31 20.78 -32.10 29.71
CA VAL A 31 21.22 -32.31 31.10
C VAL A 31 22.64 -31.74 31.30
N GLN A 32 23.51 -31.91 30.31
CA GLN A 32 24.87 -31.36 30.35
C GLN A 32 24.83 -29.83 30.31
N GLU A 33 24.03 -29.26 29.39
CA GLU A 33 23.83 -27.80 29.31
C GLU A 33 23.25 -27.23 30.60
N TYR A 34 22.25 -27.89 31.18
CA TYR A 34 21.66 -27.48 32.45
C TYR A 34 22.66 -27.48 33.61
N LEU A 35 23.58 -28.46 33.64
CA LEU A 35 24.63 -28.55 34.67
C LEU A 35 25.73 -27.51 34.49
N ASN A 36 26.01 -27.11 33.24
CA ASN A 36 27.03 -26.12 32.91
C ASN A 36 26.50 -24.68 32.96
N ALA A 37 25.18 -24.49 32.87
CA ALA A 37 24.55 -23.18 32.83
C ALA A 37 24.84 -22.37 34.11
N PRO A 38 25.37 -21.15 33.99
CA PRO A 38 25.59 -20.28 35.14
C PRO A 38 24.25 -19.86 35.75
N LEU A 39 24.26 -19.64 37.06
CA LEU A 39 23.13 -19.00 37.72
C LEU A 39 23.11 -17.51 37.35
N PRO A 40 21.91 -16.90 37.25
CA PRO A 40 21.83 -15.46 37.02
C PRO A 40 22.51 -14.69 38.16
N ASP A 41 23.04 -13.50 37.88
CA ASP A 41 23.88 -12.71 38.81
C ASP A 41 23.32 -12.53 40.23
N ASP A 42 22.00 -12.44 40.34
CA ASP A 42 21.33 -12.28 41.63
C ASP A 42 21.31 -13.55 42.47
N TRP A 43 21.58 -14.72 41.89
CA TRP A 43 21.41 -16.03 42.51
C TRP A 43 22.74 -16.63 42.99
N LYS A 44 22.71 -17.24 44.17
CA LYS A 44 23.87 -17.92 44.75
C LYS A 44 23.48 -19.25 45.35
N VAL A 45 24.38 -20.24 45.25
CA VAL A 45 24.21 -21.55 45.87
C VAL A 45 24.82 -21.55 47.26
N ILE A 46 24.05 -21.98 48.24
CA ILE A 46 24.51 -22.25 49.60
C ILE A 46 24.17 -23.69 49.95
N LYS A 47 25.18 -24.43 50.41
CA LYS A 47 24.97 -25.78 50.96
C LYS A 47 24.72 -25.68 52.45
N ALA A 48 23.52 -26.06 52.88
CA ALA A 48 23.14 -26.09 54.29
C ALA A 48 23.91 -27.20 55.05
N PRO A 49 24.02 -27.12 56.39
CA PRO A 49 24.75 -28.12 57.19
C PRO A 49 24.22 -29.55 57.09
N ASN A 50 22.94 -29.71 56.77
CA ASN A 50 22.28 -31.00 56.49
C ASN A 50 22.64 -31.58 55.10
N GLY A 51 23.36 -30.81 54.28
CA GLY A 51 23.74 -31.19 52.91
C GLY A 51 22.78 -30.71 51.82
N GLU A 52 21.64 -30.07 52.17
CA GLU A 52 20.69 -29.52 51.21
C GLU A 52 21.25 -28.31 50.48
N ILE A 53 20.86 -28.14 49.22
CA ILE A 53 21.29 -27.04 48.37
C ILE A 53 20.17 -26.00 48.36
N HIS A 54 20.47 -24.80 48.83
CA HIS A 54 19.59 -23.64 48.77
C HIS A 54 20.11 -22.68 47.69
N TYR A 55 19.21 -22.17 46.88
CA TYR A 55 19.46 -21.10 45.93
C TYR A 55 18.92 -19.81 46.54
N ILE A 56 19.76 -18.80 46.72
CA ILE A 56 19.39 -17.53 47.36
C ILE A 56 19.41 -16.43 46.32
N ASN A 57 18.30 -15.71 46.20
CA ASN A 57 18.22 -14.50 45.40
C ASN A 57 18.61 -13.28 46.24
N SER A 58 19.76 -12.69 45.94
CA SER A 58 20.35 -11.55 46.65
C SER A 58 19.53 -10.27 46.49
N ARG A 59 18.90 -10.07 45.32
CA ARG A 59 18.10 -8.88 45.01
C ARG A 59 16.73 -8.92 45.69
N LEU A 60 16.03 -10.05 45.58
CA LEU A 60 14.67 -10.24 46.07
C LEU A 60 14.61 -10.77 47.51
N ARG A 61 15.76 -11.18 48.07
CA ARG A 61 15.95 -11.61 49.46
C ARG A 61 15.06 -12.80 49.87
N TYR A 62 15.00 -13.82 49.02
CA TYR A 62 14.36 -15.11 49.33
C TYR A 62 15.25 -16.26 48.86
N ASP A 63 15.01 -17.45 49.42
CA ASP A 63 15.65 -18.68 49.00
C ASP A 63 14.64 -19.70 48.45
N VAL A 64 15.12 -20.59 47.58
CA VAL A 64 14.36 -21.72 47.03
C VAL A 64 15.23 -22.98 47.05
N LEU A 65 14.56 -24.12 47.10
CA LEU A 65 15.21 -25.45 47.10
C LEU A 65 15.45 -25.99 45.68
N THR A 66 14.76 -25.43 44.70
CA THR A 66 14.87 -25.82 43.28
C THR A 66 15.78 -24.85 42.54
N ASN A 67 16.53 -25.34 41.57
CA ASN A 67 17.40 -24.48 40.78
C ASN A 67 16.53 -23.44 40.02
N PRO A 68 16.78 -22.12 40.15
CA PRO A 68 15.96 -21.09 39.52
C PRO A 68 15.89 -21.17 37.99
N ILE A 69 16.87 -21.77 37.33
CA ILE A 69 16.87 -21.97 35.86
C ILE A 69 16.21 -23.29 35.43
N GLU A 70 15.88 -24.18 36.36
CA GLU A 70 15.23 -25.47 36.07
C GLU A 70 13.93 -25.32 35.25
N PRO A 71 13.03 -24.35 35.53
CA PRO A 71 11.81 -24.18 34.73
C PRO A 71 12.09 -23.90 33.24
N ARG A 72 13.18 -23.19 32.94
CA ARG A 72 13.60 -22.86 31.56
C ARG A 72 14.03 -24.11 30.80
N PHE A 73 14.86 -24.96 31.42
CA PHE A 73 15.30 -26.22 30.81
C PHE A 73 14.17 -27.25 30.69
N LYS A 74 13.25 -27.29 31.67
CA LYS A 74 12.00 -28.04 31.53
C LYS A 74 11.19 -27.58 30.32
N LYS A 75 11.12 -26.26 30.10
CA LYS A 75 10.43 -25.70 28.94
C LYS A 75 11.11 -26.11 27.64
N LEU A 76 12.44 -26.10 27.57
CA LEU A 76 13.19 -26.59 26.41
C LEU A 76 12.87 -28.06 26.09
N VAL A 77 12.87 -28.94 27.11
CA VAL A 77 12.51 -30.36 26.95
C VAL A 77 11.08 -30.52 26.43
N GLU A 78 10.12 -29.80 27.02
CA GLU A 78 8.72 -29.80 26.59
C GLU A 78 8.60 -29.43 25.11
N LEU A 79 9.22 -28.32 24.69
CA LEU A 79 9.13 -27.83 23.32
C LEU A 79 9.80 -28.76 22.31
N ILE A 80 10.95 -29.35 22.65
CA ILE A 80 11.60 -30.32 21.75
C ILE A 80 10.73 -31.57 21.59
N LYS A 81 10.12 -32.09 22.67
CA LYS A 81 9.23 -33.26 22.60
C LYS A 81 7.96 -32.96 21.79
N ASP A 82 7.37 -31.79 22.00
CA ASP A 82 6.22 -31.33 21.21
C ASP A 82 6.58 -31.21 19.72
N SER A 83 7.74 -30.63 19.40
CA SER A 83 8.23 -30.49 18.02
C SER A 83 8.41 -31.85 17.33
N LYS A 84 8.98 -32.84 18.03
CA LYS A 84 9.10 -34.23 17.54
C LYS A 84 7.74 -34.86 17.26
N SER A 85 6.73 -34.59 18.09
CA SER A 85 5.37 -35.12 17.91
C SER A 85 4.65 -34.52 16.68
N ILE A 86 4.94 -33.26 16.36
CA ILE A 86 4.34 -32.52 15.24
C ILE A 86 5.08 -32.83 13.92
N GLY A 87 6.32 -33.30 14.00
CA GLY A 87 7.18 -33.57 12.83
C GLY A 87 7.82 -32.32 12.24
N GLU A 88 7.79 -31.19 12.96
CA GLU A 88 8.49 -29.96 12.61
C GLU A 88 9.57 -29.72 13.67
N PRO A 89 10.86 -29.59 13.32
CA PRO A 89 11.92 -29.37 14.30
C PRO A 89 11.76 -27.99 14.96
N LEU A 90 12.10 -27.93 16.26
CA LEU A 90 12.20 -26.67 16.98
C LEU A 90 13.25 -25.77 16.31
N ASP A 91 12.95 -24.48 16.17
CA ASP A 91 13.88 -23.54 15.56
C ASP A 91 15.10 -23.29 16.46
N GLU A 92 16.25 -23.11 15.82
CA GLU A 92 17.55 -22.94 16.47
C GLU A 92 17.58 -21.73 17.40
N VAL A 93 16.97 -20.61 17.00
CA VAL A 93 16.89 -19.39 17.82
C VAL A 93 16.18 -19.66 19.15
N THR A 94 15.07 -20.39 19.13
CA THR A 94 14.33 -20.76 20.35
C THR A 94 15.14 -21.70 21.24
N VAL A 95 15.87 -22.66 20.65
CA VAL A 95 16.75 -23.56 21.41
C VAL A 95 17.84 -22.74 22.12
N LEU A 96 18.55 -21.90 21.37
CA LEU A 96 19.64 -21.08 21.92
C LEU A 96 19.14 -20.11 22.98
N GLU A 97 18.00 -19.46 22.76
CA GLU A 97 17.42 -18.54 23.75
C GLU A 97 16.98 -19.23 25.04
N LEU A 98 16.54 -20.48 24.98
CA LEU A 98 16.21 -21.24 26.20
C LEU A 98 17.47 -21.79 26.89
N ILE A 99 18.57 -21.96 26.17
CA ILE A 99 19.87 -22.31 26.77
C ILE A 99 20.47 -21.08 27.44
N ASP A 100 20.50 -19.94 26.74
CA ASP A 100 21.04 -18.67 27.22
C ASP A 100 20.13 -17.50 26.77
N PRO A 101 19.19 -17.06 27.62
CA PRO A 101 18.20 -16.06 27.25
C PRO A 101 18.81 -14.67 27.20
N ILE A 102 18.37 -13.91 26.21
CA ILE A 102 18.77 -12.51 26.04
C ILE A 102 18.27 -11.69 27.23
N GLU A 103 19.20 -11.07 27.96
CA GLU A 103 18.88 -10.28 29.15
C GLU A 103 17.94 -9.11 28.84
N ARG A 104 18.18 -8.42 27.73
CA ARG A 104 17.37 -7.28 27.30
C ARG A 104 16.97 -7.45 25.85
N ALA A 105 15.66 -7.55 25.62
CA ALA A 105 15.10 -7.59 24.27
C ALA A 105 15.50 -6.37 23.40
N SER A 106 15.84 -5.23 24.02
CA SER A 106 16.39 -4.06 23.33
C SER A 106 17.73 -4.33 22.64
N ASP A 107 18.54 -5.26 23.13
CA ASP A 107 19.87 -5.51 22.57
C ASP A 107 19.76 -6.07 21.14
N VAL A 108 18.66 -6.75 20.81
CA VAL A 108 18.34 -7.17 19.44
C VAL A 108 18.22 -5.98 18.49
N LYS A 109 17.71 -4.84 18.98
CA LYS A 109 17.62 -3.61 18.19
C LYS A 109 19.01 -3.02 17.96
N ASP A 110 19.85 -2.98 18.98
CA ASP A 110 21.22 -2.46 18.88
C ASP A 110 22.06 -3.34 17.93
N MET A 111 21.92 -4.66 18.03
CA MET A 111 22.55 -5.61 17.11
C MET A 111 22.01 -5.45 15.68
N ALA A 112 20.70 -5.24 15.51
CA ALA A 112 20.12 -4.98 14.20
C ALA A 112 20.70 -3.70 13.57
N GLU A 113 20.85 -2.63 14.35
CA GLU A 113 21.46 -1.38 13.89
C GLU A 113 22.94 -1.59 13.51
N PHE A 114 23.71 -2.32 14.33
CA PHE A 114 25.10 -2.70 14.04
C PHE A 114 25.24 -3.46 12.72
N GLN A 115 24.35 -4.42 12.46
CA GLN A 115 24.33 -5.21 11.23
C GLN A 115 23.72 -4.46 10.02
N GLY A 116 23.25 -3.23 10.23
CA GLY A 116 22.64 -2.40 9.18
C GLY A 116 21.24 -2.85 8.77
N ILE A 117 20.49 -3.48 9.67
CA ILE A 117 19.07 -3.85 9.52
C ILE A 117 18.20 -2.69 10.03
N ASP A 118 17.30 -2.16 9.20
CA ASP A 118 16.32 -1.17 9.65
C ASP A 118 15.20 -1.88 10.44
N TYR A 119 15.27 -1.90 11.76
CA TYR A 119 14.30 -2.62 12.61
C TYR A 119 12.84 -2.19 12.41
N LYS A 120 12.57 -0.99 11.84
CA LYS A 120 11.20 -0.53 11.55
C LYS A 120 10.70 -1.03 10.21
N LYS A 121 11.56 -1.04 9.17
CA LYS A 121 11.19 -1.43 7.80
C LYS A 121 11.45 -2.91 7.50
N GLU A 122 12.48 -3.47 8.11
CA GLU A 122 13.01 -4.80 7.87
C GLU A 122 12.78 -5.74 9.08
N LYS A 123 11.63 -5.62 9.75
CA LYS A 123 11.25 -6.43 10.92
C LYS A 123 11.42 -7.94 10.74
N HIS A 124 11.23 -8.43 9.52
CA HIS A 124 11.38 -9.83 9.14
C HIS A 124 12.84 -10.33 9.19
N LEU A 125 13.82 -9.43 9.35
CA LEU A 125 15.24 -9.76 9.50
C LEU A 125 15.70 -9.74 10.96
N LEU A 126 14.86 -9.31 11.91
CA LEU A 126 15.24 -9.18 13.33
C LEU A 126 15.59 -10.51 13.99
N TRP A 127 15.13 -11.64 13.45
CA TRP A 127 15.57 -12.95 13.90
C TRP A 127 17.06 -13.19 13.65
N ILE A 128 17.66 -12.56 12.63
CA ILE A 128 19.10 -12.66 12.35
C ILE A 128 19.90 -11.92 13.41
N ALA A 129 19.46 -10.69 13.77
CA ALA A 129 20.08 -9.93 14.85
C ALA A 129 19.96 -10.66 16.19
N LYS A 130 18.81 -11.30 16.44
CA LYS A 130 18.59 -12.14 17.61
C LYS A 130 19.51 -13.36 17.62
N LEU A 131 19.65 -14.05 16.50
CA LEU A 131 20.57 -15.18 16.35
C LEU A 131 22.01 -14.75 16.62
N ALA A 132 22.44 -13.61 16.08
CA ALA A 132 23.80 -13.10 16.26
C ALA A 132 24.16 -12.73 17.70
N LEU A 133 23.18 -12.41 18.55
CA LEU A 133 23.40 -12.22 19.99
C LEU A 133 23.53 -13.53 20.75
N LEU A 134 22.88 -14.59 20.25
CA LEU A 134 22.82 -15.90 20.89
C LEU A 134 23.96 -16.83 20.45
N GLU A 135 24.52 -16.60 19.26
CA GLU A 135 25.53 -17.47 18.69
C GLU A 135 26.88 -17.27 19.40
N ALA A 136 27.43 -18.36 19.93
CA ALA A 136 28.75 -18.35 20.52
C ALA A 136 29.83 -18.12 19.46
N LEU A 137 31.04 -17.76 19.91
CA LEU A 137 32.19 -17.67 19.02
C LEU A 137 32.43 -19.01 18.30
N PRO A 138 32.82 -18.98 17.01
CA PRO A 138 33.15 -20.20 16.29
C PRO A 138 34.28 -20.97 16.98
N GLU A 139 34.37 -22.27 16.72
CA GLU A 139 35.41 -23.12 17.29
C GLU A 139 36.81 -22.52 17.04
N ASN A 140 37.67 -22.60 18.06
CA ASN A 140 39.02 -22.03 18.09
C ASN A 140 39.09 -20.50 18.06
N TRP A 141 37.99 -19.77 18.33
CA TRP A 141 38.03 -18.31 18.52
C TRP A 141 37.80 -17.92 19.98
N GLU A 142 38.59 -16.95 20.44
CA GLU A 142 38.49 -16.39 21.79
C GLU A 142 38.43 -14.86 21.72
N GLU A 143 37.62 -14.26 22.59
CA GLU A 143 37.58 -12.81 22.79
C GLU A 143 38.61 -12.40 23.84
N PHE A 144 39.36 -11.33 23.58
CA PHE A 144 40.23 -10.70 24.57
C PHE A 144 40.23 -9.19 24.43
N ILE A 145 40.44 -8.50 25.54
CA ILE A 145 40.59 -7.05 25.58
C ILE A 145 42.08 -6.73 25.47
N ASP A 146 42.45 -5.89 24.49
CA ASP A 146 43.82 -5.41 24.35
C ASP A 146 44.19 -4.39 25.45
N ASP A 147 45.47 -4.04 25.56
CA ASP A 147 45.95 -3.04 26.53
C ASP A 147 45.31 -1.65 26.34
N SER A 148 44.66 -1.41 25.19
CA SER A 148 43.96 -0.17 24.87
C SER A 148 42.47 -0.21 25.24
N GLY A 149 41.97 -1.34 25.78
CA GLY A 149 40.57 -1.53 26.12
C GLY A 149 39.68 -1.92 24.94
N ARG A 150 40.24 -2.30 23.79
CA ARG A 150 39.49 -2.72 22.60
C ARG A 150 39.32 -4.24 22.60
N THR A 151 38.13 -4.69 22.24
CA THR A 151 37.84 -6.10 22.01
C THR A 151 38.51 -6.56 20.72
N LEU A 152 39.25 -7.67 20.79
CA LEU A 152 39.86 -8.36 19.66
C LEU A 152 39.48 -9.85 19.72
N TYR A 153 39.34 -10.47 18.54
CA TYR A 153 39.02 -11.88 18.40
C TYR A 153 40.26 -12.63 17.94
N ARG A 154 40.74 -13.63 18.68
CA ARG A 154 41.91 -14.44 18.34
C ARG A 154 41.51 -15.82 17.90
N ASN A 155 41.98 -16.26 16.74
CA ASN A 155 41.91 -17.66 16.37
C ASN A 155 43.08 -18.42 17.04
N VAL A 156 42.79 -19.27 18.02
CA VAL A 156 43.77 -20.02 18.82
C VAL A 156 44.58 -20.99 17.97
N GLU A 157 43.96 -21.60 16.96
CA GLU A 157 44.60 -22.59 16.09
C GLU A 157 45.59 -21.93 15.11
N LYS A 158 45.16 -20.83 14.47
CA LYS A 158 45.92 -20.14 13.41
C LYS A 158 46.81 -19.02 13.94
N GLY A 159 46.61 -18.60 15.19
CA GLY A 159 47.44 -17.62 15.89
C GLY A 159 47.30 -16.17 15.43
N TYR A 160 46.31 -15.84 14.59
CA TYR A 160 46.02 -14.45 14.20
C TYR A 160 44.82 -13.88 14.95
N SER A 161 44.73 -12.56 15.01
CA SER A 161 43.61 -11.84 15.62
C SER A 161 42.96 -10.86 14.64
N THR A 162 41.67 -10.60 14.83
CA THR A 162 40.86 -9.64 14.06
C THR A 162 40.16 -8.66 15.01
N GLU A 163 39.88 -7.46 14.51
CA GLU A 163 39.00 -6.49 15.19
C GLU A 163 37.52 -6.84 14.95
N ASP A 164 37.18 -7.27 13.73
CA ASP A 164 35.84 -7.72 13.38
C ASP A 164 35.54 -9.11 13.98
N HIS A 165 34.28 -9.33 14.34
CA HIS A 165 33.83 -10.62 14.87
C HIS A 165 33.88 -11.67 13.74
N PRO A 166 34.39 -12.89 13.99
CA PRO A 166 34.62 -13.89 12.95
C PRO A 166 33.35 -14.36 12.22
N ALA A 167 32.18 -14.23 12.85
CA ALA A 167 30.89 -14.55 12.24
C ALA A 167 30.26 -13.38 11.46
N ASP A 168 30.82 -12.17 11.50
CA ASP A 168 30.20 -10.98 10.90
C ASP A 168 29.96 -11.15 9.40
N ASP A 169 30.92 -11.72 8.68
CA ASP A 169 30.81 -11.95 7.24
C ASP A 169 29.71 -12.97 6.90
N TYR A 170 29.53 -13.98 7.76
CA TYR A 170 28.44 -14.95 7.63
C TYR A 170 27.08 -14.25 7.77
N PHE A 171 26.90 -13.43 8.81
CA PHE A 171 25.65 -12.70 9.03
C PHE A 171 25.37 -11.67 7.95
N LYS A 172 26.37 -10.92 7.50
CA LYS A 172 26.25 -10.00 6.35
C LYS A 172 25.76 -10.73 5.10
N GLY A 173 26.32 -11.90 4.81
CA GLY A 173 25.88 -12.75 3.71
C GLY A 173 24.47 -13.32 3.89
N LEU A 174 24.09 -13.69 5.11
CA LEU A 174 22.74 -14.16 5.44
C LEU A 174 21.70 -13.05 5.25
N ILE A 175 21.96 -11.85 5.76
CA ILE A 175 21.08 -10.67 5.61
C ILE A 175 20.85 -10.34 4.14
N GLN A 176 21.91 -10.32 3.33
CA GLN A 176 21.79 -10.04 1.89
C GLN A 176 20.94 -11.09 1.17
N ARG A 177 21.11 -12.38 1.51
CA ARG A 177 20.30 -13.48 0.96
C ARG A 177 18.83 -13.33 1.34
N GLU A 178 18.52 -13.03 2.60
CA GLU A 178 17.15 -12.84 3.06
C GLU A 178 16.48 -11.61 2.42
N ARG A 179 17.21 -10.49 2.23
CA ARG A 179 16.72 -9.29 1.53
C ARG A 179 16.29 -9.55 0.08
N GLN A 180 16.94 -10.50 -0.59
CA GLN A 180 16.64 -10.83 -1.99
C GLN A 180 15.37 -11.67 -2.14
N LYS A 181 14.86 -12.28 -1.07
CA LYS A 181 13.63 -13.05 -1.12
C LYS A 181 12.45 -12.11 -1.32
N ARG A 182 11.54 -12.45 -2.25
CA ARG A 182 10.30 -11.67 -2.46
C ARG A 182 9.49 -11.70 -1.16
N PRO A 183 9.02 -10.55 -0.63
CA PRO A 183 8.11 -10.56 0.51
C PRO A 183 6.85 -11.34 0.12
N PRO A 184 6.46 -12.35 0.91
CA PRO A 184 5.72 -12.03 2.11
C PRO A 184 6.16 -12.89 3.29
N TYR A 185 6.77 -12.33 4.31
CA TYR A 185 6.93 -13.05 5.57
C TYR A 185 6.45 -12.18 6.71
N TYR A 186 5.22 -12.46 7.13
CA TYR A 186 4.74 -11.99 8.41
C TYR A 186 5.48 -12.72 9.52
N SER A 187 5.71 -11.93 10.56
CA SER A 187 6.40 -12.18 11.81
C SER A 187 6.72 -13.63 12.16
N ILE A 188 8.02 -13.88 12.30
CA ILE A 188 8.65 -14.66 13.39
C ILE A 188 7.72 -15.75 13.93
N LYS A 189 7.92 -16.99 13.49
CA LYS A 189 7.29 -18.16 14.10
C LYS A 189 7.99 -18.48 15.43
N PRO A 190 7.39 -18.21 16.59
CA PRO A 190 7.73 -18.89 17.82
C PRO A 190 7.12 -20.30 17.80
N ALA A 191 7.89 -21.30 18.22
CA ALA A 191 7.52 -22.70 18.14
C ALA A 191 6.31 -23.14 18.98
N VAL A 192 5.83 -22.32 19.92
CA VAL A 192 4.70 -22.67 20.81
C VAL A 192 3.36 -22.23 20.24
N TYR A 193 3.09 -22.60 18.99
CA TYR A 193 1.89 -22.22 18.25
C TYR A 193 0.83 -23.31 18.31
N VAL A 194 -0.22 -23.10 19.12
CA VAL A 194 -1.48 -23.86 18.98
C VAL A 194 -2.13 -23.47 17.65
N LYS A 195 -2.39 -24.48 16.82
CA LYS A 195 -2.96 -24.39 15.45
C LYS A 195 -4.26 -23.55 15.44
N PRO A 196 -4.26 -22.31 14.94
CA PRO A 196 -5.45 -21.49 14.76
C PRO A 196 -6.27 -22.00 13.59
N VAL A 197 -7.56 -21.69 13.62
CA VAL A 197 -8.46 -21.85 12.49
C VAL A 197 -7.83 -21.21 11.25
N VAL A 198 -7.59 -22.04 10.23
CA VAL A 198 -6.91 -21.64 9.00
C VAL A 198 -7.84 -20.75 8.18
N HIS A 199 -7.49 -19.48 8.04
CA HIS A 199 -8.07 -18.60 7.04
C HIS A 199 -7.18 -18.61 5.80
N TYR A 200 -7.75 -18.95 4.65
CA TYR A 200 -7.06 -18.93 3.37
C TYR A 200 -7.27 -17.57 2.71
N ARG A 201 -6.18 -16.94 2.25
CA ARG A 201 -6.28 -15.88 1.25
C ARG A 201 -6.43 -16.55 -0.10
N ASN A 202 -7.48 -16.18 -0.85
CA ASN A 202 -7.68 -16.66 -2.21
C ASN A 202 -6.85 -15.80 -3.15
N ASP A 203 -5.54 -16.05 -3.20
CA ASP A 203 -4.68 -15.44 -4.20
C ASP A 203 -4.90 -16.14 -5.55
N MET A 204 -4.70 -15.42 -6.66
CA MET A 204 -4.81 -16.01 -8.01
C MET A 204 -3.41 -16.35 -8.52
N GLY A 205 -3.19 -17.61 -8.89
CA GLY A 205 -2.00 -18.05 -9.59
C GLY A 205 -1.88 -17.42 -10.98
N ILE A 206 -0.69 -17.53 -11.57
CA ILE A 206 -0.39 -17.02 -12.93
C ILE A 206 -1.29 -17.70 -13.99
N ASP A 207 -1.77 -18.90 -13.69
CA ASP A 207 -2.70 -19.73 -14.45
C ASP A 207 -4.19 -19.43 -14.14
N GLY A 208 -4.48 -18.49 -13.24
CA GLY A 208 -5.83 -18.16 -12.79
C GLY A 208 -6.43 -19.14 -11.78
N SER A 209 -5.64 -20.09 -11.27
CA SER A 209 -6.09 -21.00 -10.20
C SER A 209 -6.11 -20.29 -8.84
N THR A 210 -7.09 -20.60 -7.98
CA THR A 210 -7.12 -20.06 -6.61
C THR A 210 -6.05 -20.73 -5.76
N LEU A 211 -4.94 -20.04 -5.54
CA LEU A 211 -3.92 -20.45 -4.58
C LEU A 211 -4.45 -20.21 -3.17
N ARG A 212 -4.59 -21.30 -2.41
CA ARG A 212 -4.96 -21.26 -1.00
C ARG A 212 -3.70 -21.03 -0.16
N THR A 213 -3.30 -19.77 -0.04
CA THR A 213 -2.15 -19.39 0.77
C THR A 213 -2.53 -19.36 2.25
N LYS A 214 -1.77 -20.06 3.10
CA LYS A 214 -1.90 -20.02 4.57
C LYS A 214 -1.61 -18.59 5.05
N VAL A 215 -2.57 -17.95 5.74
CA VAL A 215 -2.36 -16.62 6.33
C VAL A 215 -1.87 -16.80 7.78
N GLU A 216 -0.59 -16.55 8.03
CA GLU A 216 -0.08 -16.43 9.41
C GLU A 216 -0.33 -14.99 9.89
N PRO A 217 -0.91 -14.81 11.10
CA PRO A 217 -1.27 -13.49 11.59
C PRO A 217 -0.02 -12.65 11.81
N ALA A 218 -0.02 -11.44 11.24
CA ALA A 218 1.02 -10.45 11.52
C ALA A 218 1.01 -10.13 13.02
N SER A 219 2.05 -10.51 13.77
CA SER A 219 2.27 -10.01 15.14
C SER A 219 2.58 -8.49 15.16
N GLY A 220 2.48 -7.82 14.01
CA GLY A 220 2.75 -6.39 13.88
C GLY A 220 4.23 -6.09 14.12
N THR A 221 4.49 -5.35 15.19
CA THR A 221 5.81 -4.93 15.68
C THR A 221 6.41 -5.87 16.72
N TYR A 222 5.62 -6.81 17.24
CA TYR A 222 6.04 -7.66 18.35
C TYR A 222 6.94 -8.81 17.91
N MET A 223 8.03 -9.00 18.65
CA MET A 223 8.92 -10.15 18.58
C MET A 223 8.85 -10.95 19.87
N PRO A 224 8.85 -12.29 19.79
CA PRO A 224 8.79 -13.14 20.97
C PRO A 224 10.15 -13.34 21.63
N PHE A 225 10.12 -13.56 22.95
CA PHE A 225 11.28 -13.83 23.78
C PHE A 225 10.95 -14.78 24.94
N TYR A 226 11.99 -15.37 25.52
CA TYR A 226 11.93 -16.09 26.79
C TYR A 226 12.71 -15.34 27.86
N ASP A 227 12.17 -15.32 29.08
CA ASP A 227 12.88 -14.78 30.24
C ASP A 227 13.82 -15.82 30.87
N LEU A 228 14.54 -15.40 31.91
CA LEU A 228 15.45 -16.25 32.69
C LEU A 228 14.78 -17.51 33.26
N TYR A 229 13.47 -17.49 33.45
CA TYR A 229 12.68 -18.57 34.02
C TYR A 229 11.93 -19.38 32.95
N GLY A 230 12.15 -19.12 31.65
CA GLY A 230 11.46 -19.78 30.55
C GLY A 230 10.03 -19.30 30.33
N GLN A 231 9.62 -18.17 30.92
CA GLN A 231 8.35 -17.54 30.62
C GLN A 231 8.42 -16.82 29.29
N TYR A 232 7.37 -17.00 28.52
CA TYR A 232 7.27 -16.48 27.18
C TYR A 232 6.60 -15.09 27.18
N TYR A 233 7.23 -14.12 26.52
CA TYR A 233 6.72 -12.76 26.40
C TYR A 233 6.97 -12.18 25.00
N TRP A 234 6.33 -11.06 24.72
CA TRP A 234 6.45 -10.33 23.47
C TRP A 234 6.97 -8.93 23.74
N PHE A 235 7.91 -8.48 22.91
CA PHE A 235 8.50 -7.16 22.97
C PHE A 235 8.18 -6.39 21.68
N ASP A 236 7.66 -5.17 21.84
CA ASP A 236 7.41 -4.24 20.74
C ASP A 236 8.62 -3.32 20.52
N PHE A 237 9.29 -3.45 19.38
CA PHE A 237 10.44 -2.59 19.06
C PHE A 237 10.09 -1.13 18.75
N GLU A 238 8.82 -0.78 18.52
CA GLU A 238 8.40 0.61 18.30
C GLU A 238 8.01 1.32 19.59
N THR A 239 7.33 0.62 20.51
CA THR A 239 6.83 1.20 21.76
C THR A 239 7.63 0.80 23.00
N GLU A 240 8.56 -0.15 22.86
CA GLU A 240 9.33 -0.77 23.94
C GLU A 240 8.46 -1.43 25.02
N LYS A 241 7.19 -1.72 24.66
CA LYS A 241 6.23 -2.39 25.53
C LYS A 241 6.50 -3.89 25.57
N ILE A 242 6.54 -4.44 26.78
CA ILE A 242 6.53 -5.88 27.03
C ILE A 242 5.08 -6.32 27.31
N THR A 243 4.66 -7.43 26.71
CA THR A 243 3.37 -8.05 27.02
C THR A 243 3.46 -9.57 26.99
N MET A 244 2.79 -10.23 27.94
CA MET A 244 2.58 -11.68 27.91
C MET A 244 1.25 -12.05 27.24
N SER A 245 0.40 -11.05 26.96
CA SER A 245 -0.93 -11.26 26.41
C SER A 245 -0.88 -11.41 24.90
N LEU A 246 -1.17 -12.62 24.43
CA LEU A 246 -1.34 -12.88 22.99
C LEU A 246 -2.49 -12.06 22.38
N ASP A 247 -3.44 -11.62 23.19
CA ASP A 247 -4.56 -10.80 22.74
C ASP A 247 -4.09 -9.41 22.31
N GLU A 248 -3.20 -8.79 23.07
CA GLU A 248 -2.63 -7.47 22.77
C GLU A 248 -1.84 -7.52 21.45
N VAL A 249 -0.99 -8.54 21.30
CA VAL A 249 -0.16 -8.76 20.10
C VAL A 249 -1.01 -8.90 18.84
N ARG A 250 -2.20 -9.50 18.93
CA ARG A 250 -3.07 -9.76 17.77
C ARG A 250 -4.10 -8.66 17.52
N ARG A 251 -4.79 -8.21 18.57
CA ARG A 251 -5.96 -7.33 18.44
C ARG A 251 -5.58 -5.87 18.29
N GLU A 252 -4.53 -5.39 18.97
CA GLU A 252 -4.15 -3.97 18.90
C GLU A 252 -3.70 -3.56 17.48
N PRO A 253 -2.84 -4.33 16.77
CA PRO A 253 -2.48 -4.01 15.40
C PRO A 253 -3.68 -4.12 14.45
N ALA A 254 -4.50 -5.16 14.60
CA ALA A 254 -5.69 -5.36 13.76
C ALA A 254 -6.70 -4.21 13.92
N ALA A 255 -6.98 -3.79 15.16
CA ALA A 255 -7.83 -2.65 15.44
C ALA A 255 -7.28 -1.37 14.80
N THR A 256 -5.96 -1.14 14.88
CA THR A 256 -5.30 0.02 14.28
C THR A 256 -5.47 0.06 12.76
N VAL A 257 -5.32 -1.08 12.09
CA VAL A 257 -5.52 -1.22 10.63
C VAL A 257 -6.99 -0.93 10.26
N ILE A 258 -7.94 -1.52 10.97
CA ILE A 258 -9.38 -1.32 10.73
C ILE A 258 -9.75 0.15 10.95
N GLN A 259 -9.32 0.75 12.05
CA GLN A 259 -9.59 2.14 12.36
C GLN A 259 -8.98 3.08 11.31
N ARG A 260 -7.74 2.83 10.86
CA ARG A 260 -7.09 3.61 9.80
C ARG A 260 -7.87 3.52 8.49
N ALA A 261 -8.30 2.33 8.09
CA ALA A 261 -9.11 2.13 6.89
C ALA A 261 -10.44 2.87 6.96
N TRP A 262 -11.13 2.78 8.11
CA TRP A 262 -12.39 3.48 8.37
C TRP A 262 -12.25 5.00 8.34
N ARG A 263 -11.25 5.56 9.05
CA ARG A 263 -10.94 7.00 9.01
C ARG A 263 -10.69 7.47 7.58
N GLY A 264 -9.94 6.70 6.79
CA GLY A 264 -9.70 6.99 5.37
C GLY A 264 -10.98 6.96 4.52
N TYR A 265 -11.88 6.00 4.76
CA TYR A 265 -13.18 5.95 4.09
C TYR A 265 -14.04 7.18 4.40
N LEU A 266 -14.15 7.57 5.66
CA LEU A 266 -14.92 8.76 6.07
C LEU A 266 -14.43 10.04 5.39
N ILE A 267 -13.11 10.23 5.30
CA ILE A 267 -12.52 11.38 4.60
C ILE A 267 -12.88 11.35 3.11
N ARG A 268 -12.70 10.20 2.43
CA ARG A 268 -13.05 10.08 1.01
C ARG A 268 -14.53 10.34 0.75
N LYS A 269 -15.40 9.82 1.61
CA LYS A 269 -16.85 10.09 1.54
C LYS A 269 -17.14 11.59 1.65
N ARG A 270 -16.53 12.29 2.62
CA ARG A 270 -16.70 13.74 2.79
C ARG A 270 -16.19 14.53 1.59
N VAL A 271 -15.03 14.17 1.05
CA VAL A 271 -14.47 14.80 -0.16
C VAL A 271 -15.39 14.57 -1.36
N TRP A 272 -15.98 13.38 -1.48
CA TRP A 272 -16.94 13.07 -2.52
C TRP A 272 -18.21 13.92 -2.43
N GLU A 273 -18.77 14.08 -1.23
CA GLU A 273 -19.93 14.95 -0.99
C GLU A 273 -19.64 16.42 -1.40
N MET A 274 -18.45 16.93 -1.06
CA MET A 274 -18.02 18.26 -1.50
C MET A 274 -17.86 18.37 -3.02
N HIS A 275 -17.30 17.32 -3.64
CA HIS A 275 -17.14 17.25 -5.10
C HIS A 275 -18.51 17.23 -5.80
N GLU A 276 -19.48 16.47 -5.29
CA GLU A 276 -20.82 16.42 -5.85
C GLU A 276 -21.53 17.78 -5.80
N ALA A 277 -21.44 18.49 -4.67
CA ALA A 277 -21.96 19.85 -4.56
C ALA A 277 -21.28 20.82 -5.56
N SER A 278 -19.97 20.70 -5.75
CA SER A 278 -19.22 21.46 -6.75
C SER A 278 -19.71 21.17 -8.18
N LEU A 279 -19.98 19.90 -8.52
CA LEU A 279 -20.55 19.52 -9.82
C LEU A 279 -21.92 20.17 -10.06
N GLN A 280 -22.78 20.23 -9.03
CA GLN A 280 -24.09 20.89 -9.15
C GLN A 280 -23.94 22.40 -9.39
N ILE A 281 -23.06 23.07 -8.63
CA ILE A 281 -22.80 24.51 -8.78
C ILE A 281 -22.24 24.81 -10.18
N THR A 282 -21.26 24.03 -10.63
CA THR A 282 -20.65 24.22 -11.96
C THR A 282 -21.64 23.94 -13.08
N ALA A 283 -22.51 22.94 -12.97
CA ALA A 283 -23.57 22.67 -13.94
C ALA A 283 -24.61 23.81 -14.01
N SER A 284 -25.03 24.33 -12.85
CA SER A 284 -25.95 25.47 -12.77
C SER A 284 -25.34 26.72 -13.43
N TRP A 285 -24.08 27.02 -13.11
CA TRP A 285 -23.35 28.13 -13.71
C TRP A 285 -23.22 27.98 -15.23
N ARG A 286 -22.82 26.80 -15.73
CA ARG A 286 -22.73 26.53 -17.18
C ARG A 286 -24.08 26.71 -17.88
N THR A 287 -25.16 26.27 -17.25
CA THR A 287 -26.53 26.43 -17.78
C THR A 287 -26.94 27.90 -17.83
N ALA A 288 -26.63 28.67 -16.78
CA ALA A 288 -26.92 30.10 -16.73
C ALA A 288 -26.14 30.88 -17.81
N GLN A 289 -24.86 30.55 -18.02
CA GLN A 289 -24.06 31.13 -19.11
C GLN A 289 -24.65 30.79 -20.48
N PHE A 290 -25.02 29.53 -20.71
CA PHE A 290 -25.65 29.11 -21.96
C PHE A 290 -26.98 29.85 -22.25
N ARG A 291 -27.82 30.06 -21.22
CA ARG A 291 -29.07 30.81 -21.36
C ARG A 291 -28.83 32.27 -21.79
N LYS A 292 -27.84 32.94 -21.20
CA LYS A 292 -27.47 34.32 -21.61
C LYS A 292 -27.09 34.40 -23.08
N GLU A 293 -26.28 33.47 -23.56
CA GLU A 293 -25.92 33.39 -24.99
C GLU A 293 -27.14 33.12 -25.87
N LEU A 294 -28.06 32.26 -25.41
CA LEU A 294 -29.29 31.94 -26.13
C LEU A 294 -30.24 33.14 -26.23
N ASP A 295 -30.35 33.95 -25.18
CA ASP A 295 -31.13 35.19 -25.19
C ASP A 295 -30.58 36.19 -26.20
N ILE A 296 -29.24 36.37 -26.24
CA ILE A 296 -28.58 37.23 -27.23
C ILE A 296 -28.89 36.76 -28.66
N VAL A 297 -28.87 35.44 -28.91
CA VAL A 297 -29.22 34.88 -30.23
C VAL A 297 -30.71 35.03 -30.54
N SER A 298 -31.58 34.86 -29.54
CA SER A 298 -33.03 35.05 -29.66
C SER A 298 -33.37 36.49 -30.04
N ASP A 299 -32.76 37.47 -29.38
CA ASP A 299 -32.93 38.89 -29.70
C ASP A 299 -32.51 39.21 -31.13
N LYS A 300 -31.37 38.66 -31.59
CA LYS A 300 -30.93 38.79 -32.99
C LYS A 300 -31.96 38.18 -33.96
N ARG A 301 -32.56 37.03 -33.62
CA ARG A 301 -33.63 36.42 -34.44
C ARG A 301 -34.89 37.28 -34.48
N VAL A 302 -35.31 37.84 -33.34
CA VAL A 302 -36.46 38.75 -33.26
C VAL A 302 -36.22 40.01 -34.08
N GLN A 303 -35.03 40.61 -33.98
CA GLN A 303 -34.64 41.76 -34.81
C GLN A 303 -34.69 41.43 -36.31
N ALA A 304 -34.10 40.30 -36.71
CA ALA A 304 -34.16 39.84 -38.10
C ALA A 304 -35.61 39.62 -38.58
N ALA A 305 -36.46 39.01 -37.75
CA ALA A 305 -37.87 38.82 -38.05
C ALA A 305 -38.60 40.15 -38.25
N ARG A 306 -38.35 41.16 -37.40
CA ARG A 306 -38.91 42.52 -37.56
C ARG A 306 -38.50 43.15 -38.90
N VAL A 307 -37.24 42.99 -39.31
CA VAL A 307 -36.74 43.50 -40.61
C VAL A 307 -37.43 42.79 -41.78
N VAL A 308 -37.59 41.46 -41.72
CA VAL A 308 -38.29 40.71 -42.77
C VAL A 308 -39.76 41.13 -42.84
N GLN A 309 -40.43 41.24 -41.69
CA GLN A 309 -41.83 41.66 -41.62
C GLN A 309 -42.05 43.07 -42.16
N SER A 310 -41.16 44.02 -41.84
CA SER A 310 -41.25 45.40 -42.36
C SER A 310 -41.07 45.44 -43.88
N PHE A 311 -40.13 44.66 -44.42
CA PHE A 311 -39.94 44.54 -45.87
C PHE A 311 -41.17 43.96 -46.57
N VAL A 312 -41.77 42.91 -46.00
CA VAL A 312 -43.01 42.31 -46.55
C VAL A 312 -44.16 43.30 -46.53
N ARG A 313 -44.36 44.05 -45.43
CA ARG A 313 -45.38 45.09 -45.33
C ARG A 313 -45.17 46.20 -46.37
N MET A 314 -43.94 46.70 -46.50
CA MET A 314 -43.57 47.70 -47.51
C MET A 314 -43.84 47.17 -48.93
N ARG A 315 -43.47 45.92 -49.21
CA ARG A 315 -43.69 45.30 -50.52
C ARG A 315 -45.17 45.21 -50.86
N LYS A 316 -46.02 44.77 -49.92
CA LYS A 316 -47.48 44.74 -50.11
C LYS A 316 -48.04 46.14 -50.42
N ALA A 317 -47.64 47.16 -49.67
CA ALA A 317 -48.07 48.54 -49.92
C ALA A 317 -47.64 49.06 -51.31
N ARG A 318 -46.40 48.77 -51.74
CA ARG A 318 -45.93 49.13 -53.10
C ARG A 318 -46.74 48.43 -54.20
N ILE A 319 -47.08 47.16 -54.01
CA ILE A 319 -47.91 46.41 -54.97
C ILE A 319 -49.30 47.06 -55.07
N GLN A 320 -49.94 47.37 -53.94
CA GLN A 320 -51.23 48.05 -53.91
C GLN A 320 -51.18 49.42 -54.59
N ALA A 321 -50.18 50.25 -54.27
CA ALA A 321 -50.00 51.56 -54.91
C ALA A 321 -49.78 51.44 -56.42
N SER A 322 -48.99 50.46 -56.87
CA SER A 322 -48.78 50.22 -58.30
C SER A 322 -50.07 49.79 -59.01
N ALA A 323 -50.92 48.98 -58.36
CA ALA A 323 -52.20 48.58 -58.92
C ALA A 323 -53.12 49.79 -59.17
N VAL A 324 -53.17 50.75 -58.25
CA VAL A 324 -53.92 52.01 -58.42
C VAL A 324 -53.34 52.86 -59.55
N VAL A 325 -52.00 52.94 -59.68
CA VAL A 325 -51.37 53.65 -60.80
C VAL A 325 -51.71 52.99 -62.14
N TYR A 326 -51.71 51.66 -62.22
CA TYR A 326 -52.10 50.94 -63.43
C TYR A 326 -53.59 51.11 -63.76
N GLN A 327 -54.47 51.15 -62.76
CA GLN A 327 -55.89 51.49 -62.97
C GLN A 327 -56.07 52.92 -63.51
N LYS A 328 -55.44 53.92 -62.89
CA LYS A 328 -55.49 55.32 -63.36
C LYS A 328 -54.88 55.50 -64.77
N LEU A 329 -53.81 54.78 -65.09
CA LEU A 329 -53.24 54.77 -66.44
C LEU A 329 -54.20 54.17 -67.49
N ALA A 330 -55.07 53.24 -67.09
CA ALA A 330 -56.12 52.70 -67.98
C ALA A 330 -57.23 53.73 -68.26
N GLU A 331 -57.50 54.65 -67.33
CA GLU A 331 -58.53 55.69 -67.46
C GLU A 331 -58.08 56.89 -68.32
N VAL A 332 -56.79 57.23 -68.38
CA VAL A 332 -56.24 58.41 -69.10
C VAL A 332 -56.15 58.21 -70.63
N GLY A 333 -56.98 57.33 -71.20
CA GLY A 333 -56.87 56.87 -72.58
C GLY A 333 -58.17 56.81 -73.38
N THR A 334 -59.07 57.79 -73.30
CA THR A 334 -60.32 57.80 -74.10
C THR A 334 -60.13 58.17 -75.59
N SER A 335 -59.11 57.59 -76.24
CA SER A 335 -59.01 57.52 -77.70
C SER A 335 -58.31 56.23 -78.12
N ALA A 336 -59.05 55.37 -78.82
CA ALA A 336 -58.62 54.02 -79.23
C ALA A 336 -57.25 54.00 -79.94
N ARG A 337 -56.90 55.05 -80.70
CA ARG A 337 -55.60 55.17 -81.40
C ARG A 337 -54.41 55.47 -80.48
N ARG A 338 -54.64 56.08 -79.31
CA ARG A 338 -53.59 56.36 -78.32
C ARG A 338 -53.37 55.15 -77.41
N LEU A 339 -54.46 54.45 -77.07
CA LEU A 339 -54.47 53.18 -76.33
C LEU A 339 -53.68 52.09 -77.06
N ALA A 340 -53.86 51.92 -78.37
CA ALA A 340 -53.09 50.96 -79.18
C ALA A 340 -51.58 51.28 -79.22
N ARG A 341 -51.21 52.58 -79.29
CA ARG A 341 -49.79 53.01 -79.25
C ARG A 341 -49.16 52.84 -77.87
N ILE A 342 -49.91 53.10 -76.81
CA ILE A 342 -49.46 52.89 -75.44
C ILE A 342 -49.35 51.39 -75.16
N GLN A 343 -50.31 50.55 -75.55
CA GLN A 343 -50.25 49.09 -75.45
C GLN A 343 -49.06 48.48 -76.23
N ALA A 344 -48.74 49.02 -77.41
CA ALA A 344 -47.55 48.61 -78.16
C ALA A 344 -46.22 48.97 -77.44
N ARG A 345 -46.16 50.14 -76.77
CA ARG A 345 -44.99 50.57 -75.98
C ARG A 345 -44.92 49.91 -74.59
N THR A 346 -46.05 49.71 -73.90
CA THR A 346 -46.13 49.07 -72.58
C THR A 346 -45.99 47.55 -72.68
N GLY A 347 -46.41 46.92 -73.78
CA GLY A 347 -46.10 45.53 -74.09
C GLY A 347 -44.59 45.29 -74.27
N GLY A 348 -43.86 46.30 -74.76
CA GLY A 348 -42.38 46.32 -74.76
C GLY A 348 -41.79 46.50 -73.35
N LEU A 349 -42.35 47.38 -72.53
CA LEU A 349 -41.90 47.65 -71.15
C LEU A 349 -42.18 46.51 -70.16
N GLN A 350 -43.31 45.81 -70.30
CA GLN A 350 -43.59 44.58 -69.55
C GLN A 350 -42.62 43.45 -69.94
N LYS A 351 -42.19 43.43 -71.21
CA LYS A 351 -41.12 42.53 -71.68
C LYS A 351 -39.73 42.96 -71.18
N THR A 352 -39.44 44.23 -70.88
CA THR A 352 -38.12 44.66 -70.40
C THR A 352 -37.97 44.59 -68.88
N GLY A 353 -39.04 44.79 -68.10
CA GLY A 353 -39.00 44.63 -66.63
C GLY A 353 -38.97 43.17 -66.15
N TYR A 354 -39.61 42.28 -66.92
CA TYR A 354 -39.69 40.83 -66.70
C TYR A 354 -39.14 40.03 -67.90
N SER A 355 -38.13 40.56 -68.59
CA SER A 355 -37.41 39.76 -69.60
C SER A 355 -36.80 38.55 -68.90
N PHE A 356 -37.05 37.35 -69.42
CA PHE A 356 -36.36 36.12 -69.00
C PHE A 356 -34.84 36.36 -68.86
N PHE A 357 -34.26 37.21 -69.71
CA PHE A 357 -32.85 37.59 -69.66
C PHE A 357 -32.46 38.35 -68.37
N ILE A 358 -33.23 39.35 -67.94
CA ILE A 358 -32.91 40.14 -66.73
C ILE A 358 -33.16 39.34 -65.45
N ILE A 359 -34.23 38.55 -65.41
CA ILE A 359 -34.51 37.67 -64.28
C ILE A 359 -33.44 36.59 -64.18
N ARG A 360 -33.04 35.97 -65.31
CA ARG A 360 -31.95 35.00 -65.37
C ARG A 360 -30.62 35.63 -64.94
N GLN A 361 -30.29 36.84 -65.36
CA GLN A 361 -29.07 37.54 -64.89
C GLN A 361 -29.07 37.75 -63.38
N LYS A 362 -30.19 38.20 -62.79
CA LYS A 362 -30.30 38.39 -61.34
C LYS A 362 -30.21 37.07 -60.57
N VAL A 363 -30.86 36.01 -61.06
CA VAL A 363 -30.77 34.66 -60.47
C VAL A 363 -29.35 34.12 -60.55
N VAL A 364 -28.66 34.28 -61.68
CA VAL A 364 -27.26 33.85 -61.84
C VAL A 364 -26.32 34.63 -60.90
N LEU A 365 -26.53 35.94 -60.72
CA LEU A 365 -25.76 36.74 -59.76
C LEU A 365 -26.00 36.29 -58.31
N LEU A 366 -27.24 36.02 -57.93
CA LEU A 366 -27.60 35.48 -56.62
C LEU A 366 -26.99 34.09 -56.39
N GLN A 367 -27.05 33.21 -57.38
CA GLN A 367 -26.44 31.89 -57.31
C GLN A 367 -24.91 31.96 -57.22
N ARG A 368 -24.26 32.87 -57.95
CA ARG A 368 -22.82 33.13 -57.82
C ARG A 368 -22.46 33.63 -56.43
N HIS A 369 -23.22 34.57 -55.88
CA HIS A 369 -22.98 35.09 -54.53
C HIS A 369 -23.20 34.02 -53.46
N PHE A 370 -24.25 33.19 -53.61
CA PHE A 370 -24.53 32.09 -52.69
C PHE A 370 -23.43 31.01 -52.73
N ARG A 371 -22.96 30.63 -53.92
CA ARG A 371 -21.81 29.72 -54.08
C ARG A 371 -20.54 30.30 -53.47
N TRP A 372 -20.29 31.60 -53.65
CA TRP A 372 -19.15 32.28 -53.02
C TRP A 372 -19.26 32.28 -51.49
N CYS A 373 -20.45 32.52 -50.93
CA CYS A 373 -20.69 32.43 -49.48
C CYS A 373 -20.48 31.01 -48.93
N ILE A 374 -20.92 29.97 -49.65
CA ILE A 374 -20.66 28.57 -49.29
C ILE A 374 -19.16 28.27 -49.30
N MET A 375 -18.44 28.66 -50.36
CA MET A 375 -16.98 28.49 -50.47
C MET A 375 -16.24 29.21 -49.35
N ARG A 376 -16.69 30.40 -48.93
CA ARG A 376 -16.08 31.17 -47.85
C ARG A 376 -16.36 30.55 -46.47
N ARG A 377 -17.56 30.02 -46.23
CA ARG A 377 -17.87 29.22 -45.03
C ARG A 377 -17.06 27.92 -44.98
N GLY A 378 -16.91 27.23 -46.12
CA GLY A 378 -16.06 26.04 -46.24
C GLY A 378 -14.60 26.33 -45.92
N LYS A 379 -14.04 27.44 -46.43
CA LYS A 379 -12.68 27.89 -46.07
C LYS A 379 -12.54 28.26 -44.60
N HIS A 380 -13.53 28.89 -43.97
CA HIS A 380 -13.49 29.16 -42.52
C HIS A 380 -13.54 27.88 -41.67
N HIS A 381 -14.32 26.87 -42.08
CA HIS A 381 -14.33 25.57 -41.40
C HIS A 381 -13.03 24.79 -41.59
N LEU A 382 -12.40 24.85 -42.76
CA LEU A 382 -11.10 24.24 -43.02
C LEU A 382 -9.97 24.94 -42.23
N VAL A 383 -9.97 26.27 -42.15
CA VAL A 383 -8.99 27.02 -41.34
C VAL A 383 -9.20 26.81 -39.83
N SER A 384 -10.43 26.63 -39.36
CA SER A 384 -10.69 26.24 -37.97
C SER A 384 -10.32 24.78 -37.68
N ALA A 385 -10.45 23.87 -38.64
CA ALA A 385 -10.02 22.48 -38.50
C ALA A 385 -8.48 22.33 -38.53
N GLU A 386 -7.78 23.03 -39.43
CA GLU A 386 -6.30 23.08 -39.46
C GLU A 386 -5.72 23.71 -38.18
N ASN A 387 -6.41 24.69 -37.58
CA ASN A 387 -5.98 25.28 -36.30
C ASN A 387 -6.29 24.39 -35.08
N GLN A 388 -7.27 23.48 -35.18
CA GLN A 388 -7.49 22.45 -34.15
C GLN A 388 -6.49 21.30 -34.26
N GLU A 389 -6.09 20.89 -35.46
CA GLU A 389 -5.04 19.86 -35.65
C GLU A 389 -3.64 20.38 -35.23
N LYS A 390 -3.32 21.66 -35.46
CA LYS A 390 -2.06 22.25 -34.98
C LYS A 390 -1.98 22.48 -33.47
N GLY A 391 -3.11 22.43 -32.75
CA GLY A 391 -3.17 22.52 -31.29
C GLY A 391 -2.89 21.21 -30.54
N TYR A 392 -2.78 20.08 -31.25
CA TYR A 392 -2.48 18.77 -30.66
C TYR A 392 -1.01 18.33 -30.82
N HIS A 393 -0.14 19.20 -31.36
CA HIS A 393 1.30 18.96 -31.52
C HIS A 393 2.18 20.09 -30.93
N SER A 394 1.82 20.61 -29.75
CA SER A 394 2.75 21.37 -28.90
C SER A 394 2.68 20.90 -27.46
#